data_AF-A0A1S2V0L9-F1
#
_entry.id   AF-A0A1S2V0L9-F1
#
_cell.length_a   1.000
_cell.length_b   1.000
_cell.length_c   1.000
_cell.angle_alpha   90.00
_cell.angle_beta   90.00
_cell.angle_gamma   90.00
#
_symmetry.space_group_name_H-M   'P 1'
#
loop_
_entity.id
_entity.type
_entity.pdbx_description
1 polymer ?
#
loop_
_entity_poly.entity_id
_entity_poly.type
_entity_poly.pdbx_seq_one_letter_code
_entity_poly.pdbx_strand_id
1 'polypeptide(L)'
;MQTPFSQISERLNNRRFTVANNTQGLSGTGTVFHYHVEGDAISGTYQGGRIHLGQQVGRVTGANTIELLYQCLTTDGELLAGWSRGTVGVDHAGRTTLTFVWGWLSGASGGGESSYVELAA
;
A
#
# COMPACT_ATOMS: atom_id res chain seq x y z
N MET A 1 -23.64 -13.82 -5.79
CA MET A 1 -22.97 -13.53 -4.50
C MET A 1 -21.60 -12.96 -4.85
N GLN A 2 -21.31 -11.71 -4.52
CA GLN A 2 -19.94 -11.18 -4.65
C GLN A 2 -19.06 -11.86 -3.59
N THR A 3 -17.97 -12.48 -4.01
CA THR A 3 -16.96 -12.97 -3.07
C THR A 3 -16.14 -11.78 -2.53
N PRO A 4 -15.56 -11.89 -1.33
CA PRO A 4 -14.58 -10.93 -0.79
C PRO A 4 -13.57 -10.38 -1.83
N PHE A 5 -13.10 -11.28 -2.70
CA PHE A 5 -12.10 -10.98 -3.72
C PHE A 5 -12.59 -10.01 -4.81
N SER A 6 -13.87 -10.09 -5.19
CA SER A 6 -14.46 -9.19 -6.19
C SER A 6 -14.39 -7.74 -5.74
N GLN A 7 -14.73 -7.49 -4.47
CA GLN A 7 -14.79 -6.14 -3.92
C GLN A 7 -13.40 -5.50 -3.79
N ILE A 8 -12.40 -6.25 -3.30
CA ILE A 8 -11.03 -5.73 -3.20
C ILE A 8 -10.44 -5.50 -4.59
N SER A 9 -10.63 -6.42 -5.53
CA SER A 9 -10.16 -6.24 -6.90
C SER A 9 -10.75 -4.99 -7.54
N GLU A 10 -12.08 -4.79 -7.44
CA GLU A 10 -12.76 -3.59 -7.95
C GLU A 10 -12.19 -2.28 -7.36
N ARG A 11 -11.70 -2.33 -6.12
CA ARG A 11 -11.22 -1.17 -5.34
C ARG A 11 -9.72 -0.92 -5.42
N LEU A 12 -8.92 -1.90 -5.83
CA LEU A 12 -7.45 -1.77 -5.88
C LEU A 12 -6.89 -1.94 -7.29
N ASN A 13 -7.48 -2.81 -8.11
CA ASN A 13 -6.85 -3.23 -9.35
C ASN A 13 -6.72 -2.05 -10.32
N ASN A 14 -5.50 -1.84 -10.81
CA ASN A 14 -5.11 -0.74 -11.68
C ASN A 14 -5.42 0.66 -11.11
N ARG A 15 -5.51 0.79 -9.78
CA ARG A 15 -5.76 2.07 -9.10
C ARG A 15 -4.51 2.60 -8.43
N ARG A 16 -4.48 3.93 -8.31
CA ARG A 16 -3.33 4.66 -7.77
C ARG A 16 -3.71 5.37 -6.47
N PHE A 17 -2.79 5.38 -5.53
CA PHE A 17 -2.99 5.94 -4.20
C PHE A 17 -1.83 6.86 -3.82
N THR A 18 -2.15 7.90 -3.07
CA THR A 18 -1.15 8.76 -2.42
C THR A 18 -1.27 8.65 -0.90
N VAL A 19 -0.17 8.96 -0.20
CA VAL A 19 -0.12 8.96 1.25
C VAL A 19 -0.91 10.15 1.81
N ALA A 20 -1.95 9.85 2.59
CA ALA A 20 -2.68 10.85 3.37
C ALA A 20 -2.02 11.09 4.74
N ASN A 21 -1.54 10.02 5.40
CA ASN A 21 -0.74 10.09 6.61
C ASN A 21 0.24 8.93 6.67
N ASN A 22 1.44 9.15 7.21
CA ASN A 22 2.39 8.08 7.50
C ASN A 22 3.24 8.45 8.72
N THR A 23 2.92 7.86 9.86
CA THR A 23 3.64 8.12 11.11
C THR A 23 4.96 7.35 11.06
N GLN A 24 6.09 8.07 11.07
CA GLN A 24 7.46 7.51 11.13
C GLN A 24 7.91 6.70 9.90
N GLY A 25 7.12 6.64 8.83
CA GLY A 25 7.49 5.91 7.60
C GLY A 25 8.22 6.76 6.56
N LEU A 26 8.73 6.09 5.53
CA LEU A 26 9.51 6.74 4.46
C LEU A 26 8.66 7.43 3.40
N SER A 27 7.53 6.84 3.04
CA SER A 27 6.61 7.38 2.05
C SER A 27 5.87 8.61 2.59
N GLY A 28 5.67 9.60 1.72
CA GLY A 28 4.96 10.84 2.03
C GLY A 28 3.98 11.21 0.92
N THR A 29 3.41 12.41 0.96
CA THR A 29 2.38 12.90 0.00
C THR A 29 2.83 12.91 -1.45
N GLY A 30 4.15 12.92 -1.71
CA GLY A 30 4.73 12.79 -3.05
C GLY A 30 4.97 11.34 -3.51
N THR A 31 4.68 10.34 -2.68
CA THR A 31 4.83 8.92 -3.02
C THR A 31 3.51 8.40 -3.58
N VAL A 32 3.57 7.84 -4.80
CA VAL A 32 2.41 7.24 -5.48
C VAL A 32 2.58 5.73 -5.53
N PHE A 33 1.53 5.02 -5.13
CA PHE A 33 1.43 3.57 -5.20
C PHE A 33 0.48 3.18 -6.33
N HIS A 34 0.83 2.15 -7.10
CA HIS A 34 -0.03 1.58 -8.14
C HIS A 34 -0.21 0.08 -7.90
N TYR A 35 -1.46 -0.33 -7.69
CA TYR A 35 -1.81 -1.70 -7.32
C TYR A 35 -2.35 -2.47 -8.53
N HIS A 36 -2.05 -3.77 -8.54
CA HIS A 36 -2.62 -4.77 -9.44
C HIS A 36 -3.14 -5.93 -8.61
N VAL A 37 -4.29 -6.47 -9.00
CA VAL A 37 -4.93 -7.60 -8.32
C VAL A 37 -5.31 -8.67 -9.32
N GLU A 38 -4.83 -9.90 -9.09
CA GLU A 38 -5.15 -11.08 -9.88
C GLU A 38 -5.59 -12.20 -8.94
N GLY A 39 -6.89 -12.50 -8.91
CA GLY A 39 -7.46 -13.41 -7.91
C GLY A 39 -7.32 -12.84 -6.50
N ASP A 40 -6.62 -13.56 -5.63
CA ASP A 40 -6.27 -13.13 -4.27
C ASP A 40 -4.87 -12.51 -4.18
N ALA A 41 -4.06 -12.58 -5.23
CA ALA A 41 -2.72 -12.02 -5.28
C ALA A 41 -2.75 -10.52 -5.53
N ILE A 42 -1.92 -9.79 -4.79
CA ILE A 42 -1.73 -8.35 -4.93
C ILE A 42 -0.27 -8.10 -5.29
N SER A 43 -0.04 -7.25 -6.27
CA SER A 43 1.27 -6.70 -6.58
C SER A 43 1.17 -5.20 -6.77
N GLY A 44 2.30 -4.51 -6.71
CA GLY A 44 2.31 -3.09 -6.97
C GLY A 44 3.70 -2.49 -7.01
N THR A 45 3.75 -1.29 -7.56
CA THR A 45 4.94 -0.46 -7.60
C THR A 45 4.67 0.84 -6.86
N TYR A 46 5.71 1.45 -6.32
CA TYR A 46 5.59 2.77 -5.70
C TYR A 46 6.87 3.57 -5.85
N GLN A 47 6.73 4.88 -6.00
CA GLN A 47 7.87 5.79 -6.18
C GLN A 47 7.50 7.23 -5.79
N GLY A 48 8.50 8.06 -5.58
CA GLY A 48 8.35 9.49 -5.28
C GLY A 48 8.64 9.83 -3.82
N GLY A 49 8.96 11.10 -3.57
CA GLY A 49 9.56 11.54 -2.31
C GLY A 49 10.96 10.94 -2.14
N ARG A 50 11.19 10.27 -1.02
CA ARG A 50 12.48 9.60 -0.69
C ARG A 50 12.66 8.22 -1.34
N ILE A 51 11.68 7.77 -2.13
CA ILE A 51 11.68 6.43 -2.73
C ILE A 51 12.02 6.56 -4.20
N HIS A 52 13.18 6.02 -4.58
CA HIS A 52 13.59 5.95 -5.99
C HIS A 52 12.85 4.83 -6.73
N LEU A 53 12.80 3.63 -6.15
CA LEU A 53 12.09 2.48 -6.70
C LEU A 53 11.54 1.63 -5.55
N GLY A 54 10.23 1.37 -5.55
CA GLY A 54 9.55 0.53 -4.58
C GLY A 54 8.69 -0.54 -5.26
N GLN A 55 8.63 -1.72 -4.65
CA GLN A 55 7.83 -2.85 -5.09
C GLN A 55 7.15 -3.50 -3.89
N GLN A 56 5.99 -4.10 -4.13
CA GLN A 56 5.24 -4.81 -3.11
C GLN A 56 4.51 -6.03 -3.70
N VAL A 57 4.38 -7.06 -2.88
CA VAL A 57 3.63 -8.28 -3.16
C VAL A 57 2.83 -8.66 -1.94
N GLY A 58 1.70 -9.31 -2.13
CA GLY A 58 0.85 -9.69 -1.02
C GLY A 58 -0.42 -10.39 -1.45
N ARG A 59 -1.40 -10.40 -0.55
CA ARG A 59 -2.64 -11.14 -0.74
C ARG A 59 -3.82 -10.52 -0.01
N VAL A 60 -5.01 -10.87 -0.48
CA VAL A 60 -6.27 -10.69 0.24
C VAL A 60 -6.35 -11.66 1.42
N THR A 61 -6.75 -11.17 2.59
CA THR A 61 -6.86 -11.98 3.83
C THR A 61 -8.27 -12.02 4.42
N GLY A 62 -9.23 -11.29 3.85
CA GLY A 62 -10.60 -11.20 4.35
C GLY A 62 -11.50 -10.38 3.43
N ALA A 63 -12.70 -10.02 3.91
CA ALA A 63 -13.68 -9.22 3.16
C ALA A 63 -13.11 -7.89 2.64
N ASN A 64 -12.29 -7.24 3.47
CA ASN A 64 -11.70 -5.94 3.20
C ASN A 64 -10.28 -5.83 3.75
N THR A 65 -9.60 -6.95 4.03
CA THR A 65 -8.26 -6.95 4.63
C THR A 65 -7.23 -7.53 3.67
N ILE A 66 -6.01 -7.00 3.75
CA ILE A 66 -4.88 -7.40 2.91
C ILE A 66 -3.61 -7.49 3.75
N GLU A 67 -2.64 -8.27 3.28
CA GLU A 67 -1.29 -8.36 3.85
C GLU A 67 -0.27 -8.21 2.73
N LEU A 68 0.74 -7.36 2.94
CA LEU A 68 1.76 -7.05 1.94
C LEU A 68 3.17 -7.18 2.54
N LEU A 69 4.10 -7.65 1.71
CA LEU A 69 5.53 -7.43 1.85
C LEU A 69 5.94 -6.33 0.87
N TYR A 70 6.85 -5.46 1.30
CA TYR A 70 7.35 -4.38 0.46
C TYR A 70 8.85 -4.21 0.60
N GLN A 71 9.47 -3.67 -0.44
CA GLN A 71 10.87 -3.29 -0.45
C GLN A 71 11.11 -2.07 -1.35
N CYS A 72 12.11 -1.27 -1.02
CA CYS A 72 12.52 -0.15 -1.86
C CYS A 72 14.02 0.15 -1.85
N LEU A 73 14.44 0.85 -2.91
CA LEU A 73 15.66 1.63 -3.00
C LEU A 73 15.32 3.10 -2.70
N THR A 74 15.97 3.70 -1.71
CA THR A 74 15.81 5.12 -1.38
C THR A 74 16.61 6.00 -2.33
N THR A 75 16.34 7.31 -2.32
CA THR A 75 17.14 8.31 -3.07
C THR A 75 18.58 8.40 -2.56
N ASP A 76 18.84 7.96 -1.33
CA ASP A 76 20.17 7.94 -0.71
C ASP A 76 20.90 6.61 -0.94
N GLY A 77 20.31 5.69 -1.72
CA GLY A 77 20.91 4.42 -2.09
C GLY A 77 20.69 3.28 -1.08
N GLU A 78 19.82 3.45 -0.10
CA GLU A 78 19.54 2.45 0.93
C GLU A 78 18.51 1.42 0.44
N LEU A 79 18.72 0.15 0.80
CA LEU A 79 17.78 -0.93 0.56
C LEU A 79 17.01 -1.26 1.83
N LEU A 80 15.69 -1.07 1.79
CA LEU A 80 14.80 -1.26 2.93
C LEU A 80 13.69 -2.26 2.57
N ALA A 81 13.26 -3.07 3.54
CA ALA A 81 12.16 -4.01 3.35
C ALA A 81 11.30 -4.13 4.61
N GLY A 82 10.01 -4.42 4.45
CA GLY A 82 9.05 -4.50 5.55
C GLY A 82 7.79 -5.28 5.22
N TRP A 83 6.90 -5.34 6.20
CA TRP A 83 5.58 -5.96 6.12
C TRP A 83 4.50 -4.94 6.47
N SER A 84 3.29 -5.15 5.97
CA SER A 84 2.11 -4.39 6.38
C SER A 84 0.85 -5.23 6.37
N ARG A 85 -0.08 -4.89 7.25
CA ARG A 85 -1.45 -5.42 7.27
C ARG A 85 -2.40 -4.25 7.12
N GLY A 86 -3.28 -4.35 6.13
CA GLY A 86 -4.13 -3.24 5.73
C GLY A 86 -5.61 -3.56 5.68
N THR A 87 -6.40 -2.50 5.78
CA THR A 87 -7.84 -2.52 5.56
C THR A 87 -8.19 -1.60 4.39
N VAL A 88 -9.06 -2.08 3.51
CA VAL A 88 -9.64 -1.33 2.38
C VAL A 88 -10.96 -0.72 2.83
N GLY A 89 -11.08 0.59 2.67
CA GLY A 89 -12.25 1.37 3.06
C GLY A 89 -12.69 2.32 1.95
N VAL A 90 -13.65 3.17 2.30
CA VAL A 90 -14.19 4.22 1.42
C VAL A 90 -14.37 5.48 2.27
N ASP A 91 -13.99 6.65 1.74
CA ASP A 91 -14.23 7.93 2.41
C ASP A 91 -15.64 8.50 2.13
N HIS A 92 -15.95 9.64 2.76
CA HIS A 92 -17.22 10.34 2.60
C HIS A 92 -17.52 10.78 1.16
N ALA A 93 -16.50 10.87 0.31
CA ALA A 93 -16.60 11.24 -1.10
C ALA A 93 -16.66 10.01 -2.03
N GLY A 94 -16.68 8.79 -1.47
CA GLY A 94 -16.75 7.54 -2.24
C GLY A 94 -15.39 7.04 -2.76
N ARG A 95 -14.28 7.71 -2.43
CA ARG A 95 -12.93 7.32 -2.85
C ARG A 95 -12.43 6.16 -2.02
N THR A 96 -11.68 5.26 -2.63
CA THR A 96 -11.08 4.14 -1.90
C THR A 96 -10.01 4.67 -0.94
N THR A 97 -10.02 4.16 0.28
CA THR A 97 -9.01 4.46 1.31
C THR A 97 -8.32 3.17 1.75
N LEU A 98 -7.07 3.31 2.19
CA LEU A 98 -6.29 2.22 2.77
C LEU A 98 -5.76 2.67 4.12
N THR A 99 -5.81 1.79 5.12
CA THR A 99 -5.13 1.99 6.39
C THR A 99 -4.23 0.80 6.65
N PHE A 100 -3.02 1.02 7.16
CA PHE A 100 -2.03 -0.01 7.40
C PHE A 100 -1.42 0.13 8.78
N VAL A 101 -1.17 -1.02 9.43
CA VAL A 101 -0.10 -1.17 10.41
C VAL A 101 1.06 -1.84 9.70
N TRP A 102 2.28 -1.33 9.90
CA TRP A 102 3.47 -1.81 9.19
C TRP A 102 4.68 -1.90 10.12
N GLY A 103 5.66 -2.71 9.72
CA GLY A 103 6.95 -2.84 10.40
C GLY A 103 8.11 -3.12 9.43
N TRP A 104 9.32 -2.82 9.86
CA TRP A 104 10.54 -3.12 9.09
C TRP A 104 10.99 -4.56 9.30
N LEU A 105 11.51 -5.17 8.23
CA LEU A 105 12.17 -6.47 8.21
C LEU A 105 13.68 -6.34 8.01
N SER A 106 14.11 -5.35 7.24
CA SER A 106 15.52 -5.11 6.92
C SER A 106 15.78 -3.63 6.64
N GLY A 107 17.00 -3.18 6.95
CA GLY A 107 17.50 -1.82 6.68
C GLY A 107 17.03 -0.75 7.67
N ALA A 108 15.99 -1.02 8.46
CA ALA A 108 15.51 -0.15 9.53
C ALA A 108 14.85 -0.98 10.65
N SER A 109 14.51 -0.33 11.76
CA SER A 109 13.82 -0.95 12.90
C SER A 109 12.56 -0.17 13.28
N GLY A 110 11.64 -0.85 13.96
CA GLY A 110 10.35 -0.27 14.37
C GLY A 110 9.25 -0.47 13.34
N GLY A 111 8.18 0.29 13.52
CA GLY A 111 6.94 0.19 12.76
C GLY A 111 6.04 1.38 13.00
N GLY A 112 4.90 1.42 12.34
CA GLY A 112 3.98 2.53 12.44
C GLY A 112 2.65 2.27 11.75
N GLU A 113 1.92 3.36 11.58
CA GLU A 113 0.63 3.37 10.91
C GLU A 113 0.68 4.32 9.71
N SER A 114 0.00 3.94 8.65
CA SER A 114 -0.16 4.79 7.47
C SER A 114 -1.57 4.71 6.92
N SER A 115 -1.97 5.76 6.22
CA SER A 115 -3.27 5.83 5.55
C SER A 115 -3.12 6.47 4.19
N TYR A 116 -3.73 5.87 3.17
CA TYR A 116 -3.65 6.27 1.78
C TYR A 116 -5.05 6.57 1.24
N VAL A 117 -5.11 7.47 0.27
CA VAL A 117 -6.34 7.82 -0.44
C VAL A 117 -6.12 7.64 -1.94
N GLU A 118 -7.15 7.13 -2.60
CA GLU A 118 -7.18 6.98 -4.05
C GLU A 118 -7.00 8.34 -4.73
N LEU A 119 -6.10 8.38 -5.72
CA LEU A 119 -5.99 9.49 -6.64
C LEU A 119 -7.16 9.42 -7.61
N ALA A 120 -7.94 10.50 -7.69
CA ALA A 120 -8.93 10.64 -8.74
C ALA A 120 -8.22 10.56 -10.11
N ALA A 121 -8.83 9.84 -11.06
CA ALA A 121 -8.36 9.76 -12.43
C ALA A 121 -8.44 11.14 -13.12
#